data_AF-A0AA96WAD1-F1
#
_entry.id   AF-A0AA96WAD1-F1
#
_cell.length_a   1.000
_cell.length_b   1.000
_cell.length_c   1.000
_cell.angle_alpha   90.00
_cell.angle_beta   90.00
_cell.angle_gamma   90.00
#
_symmetry.space_group_name_H-M   'P 1'
#
loop_
_entity.id
_entity.type
_entity.pdbx_description
1 polymer ?
#
loop_
_entity_poly.entity_id
_entity_poly.type
_entity_poly.pdbx_seq_one_letter_code
_entity_poly.pdbx_strand_id
1 'polypeptide(L)'
;MPRKFNRVRAASVLVEATLKSDKEVALAYGVSVRAIEYWRQRLKRDEELQQEYRRMAQVKLAQWVSQIPDSLELAIGFISSAARSGDVRDPKMVVAMSGAISVLSEVLVVQESIAARNESAS
;
A
#
# COMPACT_ATOMS: atom_id res chain seq x y z
N MET A 1 10.66 37.56 4.07
CA MET A 1 11.58 36.45 4.38
C MET A 1 11.17 35.22 3.57
N PRO A 2 12.06 34.55 2.83
CA PRO A 2 11.71 33.32 2.13
C PRO A 2 11.30 32.25 3.15
N ARG A 3 10.14 31.62 2.93
CA ARG A 3 9.61 30.59 3.82
C ARG A 3 10.56 29.38 3.77
N LYS A 4 11.17 29.02 4.91
CA LYS A 4 12.10 27.88 5.02
C LYS A 4 11.41 26.59 4.53
N PHE A 5 12.12 25.78 3.75
CA PHE A 5 11.59 24.52 3.23
C PHE A 5 11.19 23.59 4.38
N ASN A 6 9.93 23.15 4.39
CA ASN A 6 9.41 22.25 5.43
C ASN A 6 9.59 20.79 4.99
N ARG A 7 10.67 20.17 5.47
CA ARG A 7 11.04 18.77 5.15
C ARG A 7 10.02 17.76 5.66
N VAL A 8 9.48 17.98 6.85
CA VAL A 8 8.46 17.12 7.46
C VAL A 8 7.22 17.07 6.57
N ARG A 9 6.72 18.23 6.12
CA ARG A 9 5.57 18.29 5.21
C ARG A 9 5.87 17.63 3.87
N ALA A 10 7.03 17.89 3.28
CA ALA A 10 7.42 17.28 2.01
C ALA A 10 7.54 15.75 2.13
N ALA A 11 8.14 15.25 3.21
CA ALA A 11 8.23 13.82 3.49
C ALA A 11 6.85 13.17 3.62
N SER A 12 5.91 13.78 4.36
CA SER A 12 4.54 13.25 4.48
C SER A 12 3.85 13.14 3.12
N VAL A 13 3.97 14.18 2.29
CA VAL A 13 3.37 14.19 0.95
C VAL A 13 3.99 13.11 0.05
N LEU A 14 5.31 12.97 0.09
CA LEU A 14 6.02 11.98 -0.71
C LEU A 14 5.66 10.55 -0.30
N VAL A 15 5.44 10.29 1.00
CA VAL A 15 4.99 8.98 1.50
C VAL A 15 3.56 8.67 1.04
N GLU A 16 2.63 9.62 1.06
CA GLU A 16 1.28 9.37 0.52
C GLU A 16 1.28 9.17 -1.00
N ALA A 17 2.18 9.87 -1.72
CA ALA A 17 2.34 9.74 -3.16
C ALA A 17 2.97 8.41 -3.61
N THR A 18 3.30 7.49 -2.69
CA THR A 18 3.63 6.10 -3.04
C THR A 18 2.41 5.20 -3.12
N LEU A 19 1.30 5.58 -2.45
CA LEU A 19 0.08 4.78 -2.35
C LEU A 19 -1.05 5.31 -3.22
N LYS A 20 -1.00 6.60 -3.58
CA LYS A 20 -2.06 7.31 -4.32
C LYS A 20 -1.47 8.06 -5.50
N SER A 21 -2.32 8.48 -6.43
CA SER A 21 -1.87 9.31 -7.54
C SER A 21 -1.45 10.71 -7.06
N ASP A 22 -0.50 11.31 -7.77
CA ASP A 22 -0.02 12.67 -7.44
C ASP A 22 -1.13 13.71 -7.46
N LYS A 23 -2.18 13.52 -8.29
CA LYS A 23 -3.34 14.42 -8.35
C LYS A 23 -4.15 14.38 -7.06
N GLU A 24 -4.42 13.19 -6.55
CA GLU A 24 -5.17 13.00 -5.29
C GLU A 24 -4.38 13.55 -4.11
N VAL A 25 -3.08 13.29 -4.06
CA VAL A 25 -2.21 13.78 -2.99
C VAL A 25 -2.05 15.30 -3.06
N ALA A 26 -1.89 15.86 -4.26
CA ALA A 26 -1.83 17.30 -4.47
C ALA A 26 -3.08 18.01 -3.93
N LEU A 27 -4.26 17.46 -4.25
CA LEU A 27 -5.53 17.96 -3.74
C LEU A 27 -5.62 17.85 -2.21
N ALA A 28 -5.33 16.68 -1.65
CA ALA A 28 -5.44 16.40 -0.22
C ALA A 28 -4.52 17.28 0.65
N TYR A 29 -3.32 17.58 0.16
CA TYR A 29 -2.31 18.34 0.91
C TYR A 29 -2.24 19.83 0.55
N GLY A 30 -3.08 20.29 -0.37
CA GLY A 30 -3.08 21.68 -0.86
C GLY A 30 -1.73 22.07 -1.49
N VAL A 31 -1.19 21.18 -2.34
CA VAL A 31 0.08 21.38 -3.06
C VAL A 31 -0.15 21.15 -4.55
N SER A 32 0.79 21.55 -5.40
CA SER A 32 0.72 21.24 -6.83
C SER A 32 1.42 19.91 -7.13
N VAL A 33 1.00 19.20 -8.18
CA VAL A 33 1.70 18.01 -8.69
C VAL A 33 3.17 18.34 -8.99
N ARG A 34 3.44 19.54 -9.52
CA ARG A 34 4.79 20.03 -9.78
C ARG A 34 5.63 20.14 -8.50
N ALA A 35 5.03 20.48 -7.36
CA ALA A 35 5.73 20.53 -6.08
C ALA A 35 6.13 19.12 -5.63
N ILE A 36 5.26 18.12 -5.81
CA ILE A 36 5.55 16.71 -5.50
C ILE A 36 6.75 16.23 -6.33
N GLU A 37 6.74 16.48 -7.64
CA GLU A 37 7.85 16.10 -8.52
C GLU A 37 9.16 16.80 -8.13
N TYR A 38 9.10 18.09 -7.83
CA TYR A 38 10.26 18.82 -7.32
C TYR A 38 10.80 18.23 -6.00
N TRP A 39 9.92 17.82 -5.09
CA TRP A 39 10.31 17.18 -3.84
C TRP A 39 10.90 15.79 -4.05
N ARG A 40 10.44 15.01 -5.05
CA ARG A 40 11.09 13.75 -5.45
C ARG A 40 12.52 13.97 -5.92
N GLN A 41 12.74 14.98 -6.77
CA GLN A 41 14.09 15.31 -7.22
C GLN A 41 14.96 15.79 -6.05
N ARG A 42 14.39 16.55 -5.11
CA ARG A 42 15.09 16.99 -3.90
C ARG A 42 15.42 15.84 -2.95
N LEU A 43 14.53 14.86 -2.81
CA LEU A 43 14.74 13.66 -1.98
C LEU A 43 16.01 12.92 -2.37
N LYS A 44 16.39 12.90 -3.65
CA LYS A 44 17.62 12.24 -4.13
C LYS A 44 18.91 12.84 -3.56
N ARG A 45 18.89 14.09 -3.08
CA ARG A 45 20.09 14.85 -2.67
C ARG A 45 20.04 15.47 -1.27
N ASP A 46 18.86 15.57 -0.65
CA ASP A 46 18.66 16.22 0.65
C ASP A 46 18.57 15.13 1.73
N GLU A 47 19.69 14.86 2.43
CA GLU A 47 19.80 13.77 3.41
C GLU A 47 18.80 13.91 4.57
N GLU A 48 18.56 15.13 5.06
CA GLU A 48 17.56 15.39 6.10
C GLU A 48 16.15 15.03 5.62
N LEU A 49 15.81 15.35 4.36
CA LEU A 49 14.53 14.96 3.77
C LEU A 49 14.43 13.44 3.61
N GLN A 50 15.52 12.76 3.26
CA GLN A 50 15.55 11.29 3.18
C GLN A 50 15.32 10.64 4.54
N GLN A 51 15.92 11.17 5.60
CA GLN A 51 15.73 10.65 6.95
C GLN A 51 14.26 10.77 7.37
N GLU A 52 13.64 11.94 7.17
CA GLU A 52 12.21 12.12 7.47
C GLU A 52 11.31 11.22 6.61
N TYR A 53 11.61 11.10 5.31
CA TYR A 53 10.88 10.20 4.42
C TYR A 53 10.94 8.76 4.90
N ARG A 54 12.13 8.23 5.22
CA ARG A 54 12.30 6.85 5.71
C ARG A 54 11.53 6.61 7.00
N ARG A 55 11.65 7.54 7.97
CA ARG A 55 10.94 7.47 9.25
C ARG A 55 9.42 7.41 9.04
N MET A 56 8.87 8.31 8.22
CA MET A 56 7.44 8.34 7.93
C MET A 56 6.98 7.14 7.11
N ALA A 57 7.78 6.68 6.15
CA ALA A 57 7.49 5.50 5.34
C ALA A 57 7.40 4.24 6.21
N GLN A 58 8.29 4.07 7.19
CA GLN A 58 8.23 2.94 8.13
C GLN A 58 6.94 2.95 8.97
N VAL A 59 6.57 4.10 9.52
CA VAL A 59 5.31 4.23 10.30
C VAL A 59 4.10 3.93 9.42
N LYS A 60 4.07 4.48 8.20
CA LYS A 60 2.96 4.26 7.27
C LYS A 60 2.88 2.81 6.82
N LEU A 61 4.02 2.17 6.55
CA LEU A 61 4.09 0.76 6.18
C LEU A 61 3.59 -0.12 7.32
N ALA A 62 4.00 0.13 8.56
CA ALA A 62 3.51 -0.61 9.72
C ALA A 62 1.99 -0.50 9.89
N GLN A 63 1.44 0.71 9.74
CA GLN A 63 -0.01 0.94 9.73
C GLN A 63 -0.71 0.20 8.59
N TRP A 64 -0.14 0.24 7.38
CA TRP A 64 -0.71 -0.46 6.23
C TRP A 64 -0.67 -1.98 6.41
N VAL A 65 0.44 -2.52 6.90
CA VAL A 65 0.59 -3.95 7.21
C VAL A 65 -0.47 -4.39 8.23
N SER A 66 -0.78 -3.56 9.23
CA SER A 66 -1.84 -3.87 10.19
C SER A 66 -3.26 -3.91 9.60
N GLN A 67 -3.49 -3.32 8.41
CA GLN A 67 -4.78 -3.33 7.71
C GLN A 67 -4.93 -4.49 6.71
N ILE A 68 -3.84 -5.23 6.43
CA ILE A 68 -3.84 -6.36 5.51
C ILE A 68 -4.80 -7.47 5.98
N PRO A 69 -4.82 -7.88 7.27
CA PRO A 69 -5.73 -8.93 7.74
C PRO A 69 -7.21 -8.61 7.47
N ASP A 70 -7.66 -7.41 7.84
CA ASP A 70 -9.04 -6.97 7.65
C ASP A 70 -9.42 -6.91 6.16
N SER A 71 -8.51 -6.41 5.33
CA SER A 71 -8.73 -6.33 3.87
C SER A 71 -8.82 -7.71 3.24
N LEU A 72 -8.01 -8.65 3.72
CA LEU A 72 -8.02 -10.04 3.27
C LEU A 72 -9.30 -10.75 3.70
N GLU A 73 -9.78 -10.52 4.92
CA GLU A 73 -11.05 -11.06 5.41
C GLU A 73 -12.23 -10.57 4.56
N LEU A 74 -12.28 -9.28 4.23
CA LEU A 74 -13.30 -8.71 3.35
C LEU A 74 -13.25 -9.32 1.94
N ALA A 75 -12.05 -9.51 1.38
CA ALA A 75 -11.87 -10.13 0.08
C ALA A 75 -12.34 -11.60 0.08
N ILE A 76 -11.97 -12.37 1.10
CA ILE A 76 -12.42 -13.76 1.28
C ILE A 76 -13.93 -13.83 1.43
N GLY A 77 -14.53 -12.92 2.19
CA GLY A 77 -15.98 -12.81 2.35
C GLY A 77 -16.69 -12.54 1.03
N PHE A 78 -16.17 -11.61 0.22
CA PHE A 78 -16.69 -11.32 -1.11
C PHE A 78 -16.61 -12.53 -2.04
N ILE A 79 -15.44 -13.19 -2.13
CA ILE A 79 -15.23 -14.39 -2.97
C ILE A 79 -16.18 -15.52 -2.53
N SER A 80 -16.30 -15.74 -1.21
CA SER A 80 -17.20 -16.77 -0.65
C SER A 80 -18.66 -16.51 -1.00
N SER A 81 -19.10 -15.24 -0.96
CA SER A 81 -20.45 -14.85 -1.34
C SER A 81 -20.70 -15.01 -2.85
N ALA A 82 -19.73 -14.59 -3.67
CA ALA A 82 -19.79 -14.75 -5.13
C ALA A 82 -19.83 -16.25 -5.54
N ALA A 83 -19.05 -17.10 -4.86
CA ALA A 83 -19.05 -18.54 -5.11
C ALA A 83 -20.40 -19.21 -4.78
N ARG A 84 -21.14 -18.72 -3.77
CA ARG A 84 -22.46 -19.24 -3.39
C ARG A 84 -23.59 -18.78 -4.29
N SER A 85 -23.47 -17.59 -4.88
CA SER A 85 -24.53 -16.94 -5.65
C SER A 85 -24.32 -16.96 -7.16
N GLY A 86 -23.10 -17.30 -7.63
CA GLY A 86 -22.75 -17.35 -9.04
C GLY A 86 -23.31 -18.58 -9.77
N ASP A 87 -23.48 -18.45 -11.08
CA ASP A 87 -23.88 -19.56 -11.95
C ASP A 87 -22.68 -20.47 -12.25
N VAL A 88 -22.69 -21.68 -11.69
CA VAL A 88 -21.66 -22.71 -11.90
C VAL A 88 -21.59 -23.22 -13.34
N ARG A 89 -22.57 -22.89 -14.18
CA ARG A 89 -22.59 -23.23 -15.61
C ARG A 89 -21.97 -22.16 -16.49
N ASP A 90 -21.71 -20.96 -15.96
CA ASP A 90 -20.99 -19.91 -16.68
C ASP A 90 -19.47 -20.19 -16.62
N PRO A 91 -18.81 -20.54 -17.75
CA PRO A 91 -17.38 -20.79 -17.76
C PRO A 91 -16.55 -19.59 -17.30
N LYS A 92 -17.03 -18.34 -17.49
CA LYS A 92 -16.33 -17.15 -17.03
C LYS A 92 -16.31 -17.05 -15.50
N MET A 93 -17.42 -17.39 -14.86
CA MET A 93 -17.51 -17.47 -13.39
C MET A 93 -16.52 -18.51 -12.86
N VAL A 94 -16.50 -19.71 -13.45
CA VAL A 94 -15.61 -20.80 -13.01
C VAL A 94 -14.13 -20.38 -13.13
N VAL A 95 -13.74 -19.79 -14.26
CA VAL A 95 -12.36 -19.29 -14.47
C VAL A 95 -12.00 -18.20 -13.47
N ALA A 96 -12.90 -17.24 -13.23
CA ALA A 96 -12.68 -16.16 -12.27
C ALA A 96 -12.51 -16.71 -10.83
N MET A 97 -13.31 -17.72 -10.44
CA MET A 97 -13.21 -18.36 -9.14
C MET A 97 -11.91 -19.16 -8.98
N SER A 98 -11.48 -19.90 -10.01
CA SER A 98 -10.19 -20.57 -9.98
C SER A 98 -9.03 -19.59 -9.79
N GLY A 99 -9.06 -18.45 -10.50
CA GLY A 99 -8.07 -17.38 -10.32
C GLY A 99 -8.07 -16.81 -8.91
N ALA A 100 -9.26 -16.54 -8.35
CA ALA A 100 -9.39 -16.05 -6.98
C ALA A 100 -8.82 -17.04 -5.94
N ILE A 101 -9.08 -18.34 -6.10
CA ILE A 101 -8.54 -19.39 -5.22
C ILE A 101 -7.01 -19.45 -5.33
N SER A 102 -6.45 -19.41 -6.53
CA SER A 102 -4.99 -19.41 -6.73
C SER A 102 -4.32 -18.24 -6.00
N VAL A 103 -4.87 -17.04 -6.12
CA VAL A 103 -4.35 -15.85 -5.40
C VAL A 103 -4.43 -16.04 -3.89
N LEU A 104 -5.55 -16.57 -3.37
CA LEU A 104 -5.67 -16.85 -1.93
C LEU A 104 -4.65 -17.88 -1.44
N SER A 105 -4.39 -18.93 -2.22
CA SER A 105 -3.36 -19.93 -1.90
C SER A 105 -1.96 -19.30 -1.85
N GLU A 106 -1.62 -18.43 -2.79
CA GLU A 106 -0.34 -17.70 -2.77
C GLU A 106 -0.20 -16.83 -1.52
N VAL A 107 -1.27 -16.13 -1.13
CA VAL A 107 -1.27 -15.30 0.09
C VAL A 107 -1.01 -16.14 1.35
N LEU A 108 -1.65 -17.32 1.46
CA LEU A 108 -1.45 -18.24 2.59
C LEU A 108 0.00 -18.74 2.66
N VAL A 109 0.59 -19.14 1.54
CA VAL A 109 2.01 -19.59 1.50
C VAL A 109 2.95 -18.47 1.95
N VAL A 110 2.69 -17.22 1.53
CA VAL A 110 3.50 -16.08 1.96
C VAL A 110 3.36 -15.83 3.47
N GLN A 111 2.15 -15.94 4.03
CA GLN A 111 1.93 -15.80 5.48
C GLN A 111 2.67 -16.88 6.29
N GLU A 112 2.60 -18.14 5.86
CA GLU A 112 3.33 -19.25 6.50
C GLU A 112 4.85 -19.01 6.45
N SER A 113 5.37 -18.53 5.31
CA SER A 113 6.79 -18.20 5.18
C SER A 113 7.22 -17.07 6.12
N ILE A 114 6.37 -16.06 6.32
CA ILE A 114 6.63 -14.96 7.25
C ILE A 114 6.60 -15.47 8.70
N ALA A 115 5.60 -16.27 9.07
CA ALA A 115 5.49 -16.86 10.41
C ALA A 115 6.73 -17.71 10.75
N ALA A 116 7.11 -18.62 9.85
CA ALA A 116 8.28 -19.49 10.03
C ALA A 116 9.60 -18.71 10.19
N ARG A 117 9.76 -17.59 9.47
CA ARG A 117 10.93 -16.70 9.62
C ARG A 117 10.96 -15.98 10.96
N ASN A 118 9.80 -15.58 11.48
CA ASN A 118 9.71 -14.89 12.78
C ASN A 118 9.96 -15.84 13.96
N GLU A 119 9.54 -17.10 13.84
CA GLU A 119 9.83 -18.14 14.84
C GLU A 119 11.32 -18.53 14.88
N SER A 120 12.00 -18.53 13.73
CA SER A 120 13.43 -18.84 13.63
C SER A 120 14.35 -17.72 14.12
N ALA A 121 13.79 -16.52 14.36
CA ALA A 121 14.51 -15.33 14.82
C ALA A 121 14.31 -15.03 16.32
N SER A 122 13.53 -15.85 17.02
CA SER A 122 13.28 -15.80 18.48
C SER A 122 14.07 -16.90 19.19
#